data_AF-A0A945YYZ0-F1
#
_entry.id   AF-A0A945YYZ0-F1
#
_cell.length_a   1.000
_cell.length_b   1.000
_cell.length_c   1.000
_cell.angle_alpha   90.00
_cell.angle_beta   90.00
_cell.angle_gamma   90.00
#
_symmetry.space_group_name_H-M   'P 1'
#
loop_
_entity.id
_entity.type
_entity.pdbx_description
1 polymer ?
#
loop_
_entity_poly.entity_id
_entity_poly.type
_entity_poly.pdbx_seq_one_letter_code
_entity_poly.pdbx_strand_id
1 'polypeptide(L)' 'RIILSRDPVALDTIGMNIIEGKRKEKNLRSLFNRPNLPVHIETAAKYGLGVTDLNLISHKTALI' A
#
# COMPACT_ATOMS: atom_id res chain seq x y z
N ARG A 1 -0.33 -15.16 -5.02
CA ARG A 1 -1.35 -14.10 -5.25
C ARG A 1 -0.70 -13.04 -6.10
N ILE A 2 -1.33 -12.68 -7.21
CA ILE A 2 -0.88 -11.59 -8.08
C ILE A 2 -1.89 -10.46 -7.93
N ILE A 3 -1.39 -9.23 -7.76
CA ILE A 3 -2.19 -8.02 -7.67
C ILE A 3 -1.83 -7.19 -8.90
N LEU A 4 -2.85 -6.74 -9.62
CA LEU A 4 -2.71 -5.92 -10.83
C LEU A 4 -3.56 -4.66 -10.64
N SER A 5 -3.02 -3.51 -11.04
CA SER A 5 -3.72 -2.23 -10.97
C SER A 5 -3.31 -1.35 -12.14
N ARG A 6 -4.23 -0.47 -12.57
CA ARG A 6 -3.92 0.66 -13.48
C ARG A 6 -3.56 1.93 -12.73
N ASP A 7 -3.79 1.94 -11.41
CA ASP A 7 -3.40 3.00 -10.50
C ASP A 7 -2.17 2.51 -9.70
N PRO A 8 -0.97 3.03 -9.99
CA PRO A 8 0.26 2.59 -9.33
C PRO A 8 0.29 2.99 -7.85
N VAL A 9 -0.29 4.13 -7.49
CA VAL A 9 -0.35 4.59 -6.10
C VAL A 9 -1.25 3.67 -5.29
N ALA A 10 -2.41 3.32 -5.83
CA ALA A 10 -3.32 2.38 -5.19
C ALA A 10 -2.69 0.99 -5.01
N LEU A 11 -1.89 0.53 -5.99
CA LEU A 11 -1.18 -0.74 -5.89
C LEU A 11 -0.16 -0.72 -4.75
N ASP A 12 0.64 0.33 -4.66
CA ASP A 12 1.64 0.50 -3.61
C ASP A 12 0.98 0.63 -2.23
N THR A 13 -0.13 1.37 -2.12
CA THR A 13 -0.92 1.47 -0.89
C THR A 13 -1.41 0.10 -0.43
N ILE A 14 -2.01 -0.70 -1.32
CA ILE A 14 -2.49 -2.05 -0.99
C ILE A 14 -1.32 -2.97 -0.62
N GLY A 15 -0.24 -2.93 -1.41
CA GLY A 15 0.96 -3.72 -1.15
C GLY A 15 1.56 -3.44 0.23
N MET A 16 1.68 -2.16 0.58
CA MET A 16 2.17 -1.73 1.89
C MET A 16 1.27 -2.21 3.04
N ASN A 17 -0.05 -2.09 2.88
CA ASN A 17 -1.00 -2.56 3.89
C ASN A 17 -0.91 -4.09 4.10
N ILE A 18 -0.75 -4.87 3.02
CA ILE A 18 -0.53 -6.33 3.10
C ILE A 18 0.78 -6.64 3.83
N ILE A 19 1.85 -5.90 3.57
CA ILE A 19 3.14 -6.09 4.24
C ILE A 19 3.00 -5.81 5.74
N GLU A 20 2.39 -4.70 6.14
CA GLU A 20 2.17 -4.36 7.55
C GLU A 20 1.30 -5.41 8.25
N GLY A 21 0.23 -5.90 7.60
CA GLY A 21 -0.59 -7.01 8.12
C GLY A 21 0.24 -8.27 8.40
N LYS A 22 1.06 -8.70 7.43
CA LYS A 22 1.96 -9.86 7.60
C LYS A 22 3.04 -9.64 8.67
N ARG A 23 3.52 -8.41 8.83
CA ARG A 23 4.47 -8.07 9.90
C ARG A 23 3.82 -8.21 11.27
N LYS A 24 2.59 -7.70 11.41
CA LYS A 24 1.79 -7.83 12.63
C LYS A 24 1.55 -9.29 13.00
N GLU A 25 1.17 -10.14 12.03
CA GLU A 25 1.01 -11.59 12.23
C GLU A 25 2.27 -12.28 12.78
N LYS A 26 3.45 -11.75 12.44
CA LYS A 26 4.75 -12.26 12.88
C LYS A 26 5.32 -11.55 14.11
N ASN A 27 4.53 -10.72 14.79
CA ASN A 27 4.97 -9.88 15.92
C ASN A 27 6.19 -8.99 15.60
N LEU A 28 6.34 -8.58 14.33
CA LEU A 28 7.39 -7.66 13.91
C LEU A 28 6.92 -6.22 14.10
N ARG A 29 7.86 -5.31 14.43
CA ARG A 29 7.58 -3.87 14.52
C ARG A 29 7.11 -3.32 13.17
N SER A 30 6.19 -2.36 13.19
CA SER A 30 5.75 -1.62 12.00
C SER A 30 6.94 -0.98 11.28
N LEU A 31 6.90 -0.94 9.94
CA LEU A 31 7.89 -0.20 9.12
C LEU A 31 7.84 1.30 9.39
N PHE A 32 6.72 1.81 9.89
CA PHE A 32 6.49 3.21 10.21
C PHE A 32 6.93 3.58 11.63
N ASN A 33 7.39 2.61 12.43
CA ASN A 33 7.99 2.88 13.74
C ASN A 33 9.48 3.23 13.62
N ARG A 34 9.79 4.33 12.91
CA ARG A 34 11.16 4.85 12.73
C ARG A 34 11.15 6.35 12.44
N PRO A 35 12.23 7.09 12.74
CA PRO A 35 12.41 8.44 12.21
C PRO A 35 12.51 8.40 10.67
N ASN A 36 11.99 9.43 10.00
CA ASN A 36 11.91 9.54 8.53
C ASN A 36 11.02 8.47 7.89
N LEU A 37 9.70 8.60 8.12
CA LEU A 37 8.71 7.77 7.43
C LEU A 37 8.83 8.01 5.91
N PRO A 38 8.85 6.94 5.10
CA PRO A 38 8.82 7.08 3.65
C PRO A 38 7.44 7.59 3.23
N VAL A 39 7.34 8.85 2.81
CA VAL A 39 6.08 9.51 2.40
C VAL A 39 5.80 9.47 0.89
N HIS A 40 6.66 8.82 0.11
CA HIS A 40 6.58 8.77 -1.36
C HIS A 40 5.19 8.42 -1.92
N ILE A 41 4.47 7.47 -1.32
CA ILE A 41 3.11 7.08 -1.73
C ILE A 41 2.13 8.26 -1.54
N GLU A 42 2.15 8.91 -0.39
CA GLU A 42 1.32 10.10 -0.12
C GLU A 42 1.72 11.28 -1.01
N THR A 43 3.02 11.48 -1.23
CA THR A 43 3.53 12.52 -2.13
C THR A 43 3.01 12.28 -3.54
N ALA A 44 3.09 11.06 -4.08
CA ALA A 44 2.60 10.74 -5.42
C ALA A 44 1.09 11.01 -5.57
N ALA A 45 0.28 10.65 -4.58
CA ALA A 45 -1.15 11.00 -4.57
C ALA A 45 -1.39 12.52 -4.55
N LYS A 46 -0.62 13.29 -3.79
CA LYS A 46 -0.72 14.76 -3.78
C LYS A 46 -0.44 15.39 -5.16
N TYR A 47 0.37 14.73 -5.99
CA TYR A 47 0.62 15.13 -7.37
C TYR A 47 -0.41 14.57 -8.38
N GLY A 48 -1.48 13.90 -7.91
CA GLY A 48 -2.55 13.38 -8.76
C GLY A 48 -2.18 12.12 -9.55
N LEU A 49 -1.13 11.38 -9.13
CA LEU A 49 -0.66 10.17 -9.82
C LEU A 49 -1.47 8.91 -9.48
N GLY A 50 -2.46 9.03 -8.60
CA GLY A 50 -3.32 7.93 -8.16
C GLY A 50 -3.90 8.17 -6.77
N VAL A 51 -4.48 7.12 -6.18
CA VAL A 51 -5.27 7.21 -4.94
C VAL A 51 -4.61 6.42 -3.79
N THR A 52 -4.55 7.02 -2.61
CA THR A 52 -4.06 6.39 -1.37
C THR A 52 -5.15 6.01 -0.38
N ASP A 53 -6.39 6.49 -0.56
CA ASP A 53 -7.50 6.15 0.33
C ASP A 53 -7.98 4.72 0.06
N LEU A 54 -7.78 3.84 1.04
CA LEU A 54 -8.18 2.43 0.98
C LEU A 54 -9.67 2.23 0.70
N ASN A 55 -10.55 3.17 1.11
CA ASN A 55 -11.99 3.06 0.86
C ASN A 55 -12.35 3.34 -0.60
N LEU A 56 -11.48 4.06 -1.32
CA LEU A 56 -11.66 4.39 -2.73
C LEU A 56 -10.98 3.37 -3.65
N ILE A 57 -10.10 2.51 -3.10
CA ILE A 57 -9.36 1.51 -3.87
C ILE A 57 -10.18 0.21 -4.00
N SER A 58 -10.78 0.01 -5.17
CA SER A 58 -11.37 -1.27 -5.55
C SER A 58 -10.34 -2.16 -6.23
N HIS A 59 -9.96 -3.27 -5.60
CA HIS A 59 -9.05 -4.26 -6.19
C HIS A 59 -9.71 -5.63 -6.29
N LYS A 60 -9.47 -6.33 -7.41
CA LYS A 60 -9.88 -7.73 -7.61
C LYS A 60 -8.65 -8.61 -7.55
N THR A 61 -8.77 -9.77 -6.91
CA THR A 61 -7.68 -10.74 -6.84
C THR A 61 -7.88 -11.78 -7.92
N ALA A 62 -6.85 -12.06 -8.71
CA ALA A 62 -6.85 -13.19 -9.63
C ALA A 62 -6.06 -14.37 -9.03
N LEU A 63 -6.63 -15.57 -9.11
CA LEU A 63 -5.91 -16.82 -8.93
C LEU A 63 -5.48 -17.26 -10.34
N ILE A 64 -4.16 -17.29 -10.57
CA ILE A 64 -3.55 -17.90 -11.75
C ILE A 64 -2.89 -19.19 -11.28
#